data_AF-A0A952RU92-F1
#
_entry.id   AF-A0A952RU92-F1
#
_cell.length_a   1.000
_cell.length_b   1.000
_cell.length_c   1.000
_cell.angle_alpha   90.00
_cell.angle_beta   90.00
_cell.angle_gamma   90.00
#
_symmetry.space_group_name_H-M   'P 1'
#
loop_
_entity.id
_entity.type
_entity.pdbx_description
1 polymer ?
#
loop_
_entity_poly.entity_id
_entity_poly.type
_entity_poly.pdbx_seq_one_letter_code
_entity_poly.pdbx_strand_id
1 'polypeptide(L)'
;MTDLRFSIPAVLVVAACAIAVGVRAGTARSPEPRRGATNRERASMAASVAGSESAWLTEVTQNFPGDHWSQRDDFHGREYRHLIELADQHRVRLEDVIRAVDDDLHESATTSPDAPDPRAARAVPCKPRPFYD
;
A
#
# COMPACT_ATOMS: atom_id res chain seq x y z
N MET A 1 33.63 36.76 -24.10
CA MET A 1 32.54 36.28 -23.23
C MET A 1 31.66 35.37 -24.08
N THR A 2 31.98 34.08 -24.11
CA THR A 2 31.17 33.05 -24.77
C THR A 2 29.93 32.84 -23.91
N ASP A 3 28.79 33.24 -24.44
CA ASP A 3 27.49 33.12 -23.80
C ASP A 3 27.22 31.63 -23.51
N LEU A 4 27.17 31.25 -22.23
CA LEU A 4 27.00 29.87 -21.76
C LEU A 4 25.60 29.30 -22.09
N ARG A 5 24.76 30.08 -22.76
CA ARG A 5 23.32 29.84 -22.91
C ARG A 5 22.99 28.64 -23.81
N PHE A 6 23.91 28.23 -24.70
CA PHE A 6 23.74 27.02 -25.52
C PHE A 6 25.08 26.34 -25.84
N SER A 7 25.62 25.61 -24.86
CA SER A 7 26.67 24.64 -25.16
C SER A 7 26.10 23.53 -26.04
N ILE A 8 26.58 23.39 -27.27
CA ILE A 8 26.20 22.31 -28.21
C ILE A 8 26.12 20.93 -27.53
N PRO A 9 27.09 20.50 -26.70
CA PRO A 9 26.97 19.21 -26.00
C PRO A 9 25.79 19.16 -25.02
N ALA A 10 25.44 20.26 -24.34
CA ALA A 10 24.27 20.29 -23.45
C ALA A 10 22.96 20.13 -24.23
N VAL A 11 22.85 20.75 -25.42
CA VAL A 11 21.68 20.60 -26.30
C VAL A 11 21.55 19.16 -26.78
N LEU A 12 22.65 18.53 -27.16
CA LEU A 12 22.65 17.13 -27.62
C LEU A 12 22.21 16.16 -26.52
N VAL A 13 22.68 16.37 -25.28
CA VAL A 13 22.25 15.55 -24.12
C VAL A 13 20.76 15.71 -23.87
N VAL A 14 20.25 16.94 -23.84
CA VAL A 14 18.81 17.21 -23.64
C VAL A 14 17.98 16.57 -24.76
N ALA A 15 18.41 16.71 -26.02
CA ALA A 15 17.73 16.11 -27.17
C ALA A 15 17.71 14.57 -27.06
N ALA A 16 18.84 13.94 -26.70
CA ALA A 16 18.91 12.50 -26.53
C ALA A 16 17.99 12.01 -25.39
N CYS A 17 17.96 12.71 -24.24
CA CYS A 17 17.04 12.40 -23.15
C CYS A 17 15.57 12.54 -23.58
N ALA A 18 15.23 13.62 -24.30
CA ALA A 18 13.87 13.84 -24.78
C ALA A 18 13.42 12.74 -25.76
N ILE A 19 14.30 12.31 -26.67
CA ILE A 19 14.03 11.18 -27.57
C ILE A 19 13.85 9.89 -26.77
N ALA A 20 14.73 9.61 -25.81
CA ALA A 20 14.65 8.40 -24.99
C ALA A 20 13.33 8.34 -24.19
N VAL A 21 12.94 9.45 -23.57
CA VAL A 21 11.64 9.57 -22.85
C VAL A 21 10.48 9.42 -23.81
N GLY A 22 10.50 10.08 -24.97
CA GLY A 22 9.45 9.99 -25.99
C GLY A 22 9.26 8.58 -26.53
N VAL A 23 10.35 7.88 -26.82
CA VAL A 23 10.32 6.47 -27.24
C VAL A 23 9.77 5.60 -26.11
N ARG A 24 10.23 5.77 -24.87
CA ARG A 24 9.72 5.00 -23.73
C ARG A 24 8.24 5.23 -23.50
N ALA A 25 7.77 6.48 -23.55
CA ALA A 25 6.37 6.82 -23.37
C ALA A 25 5.51 6.27 -24.52
N GLY A 26 5.96 6.38 -25.77
CA GLY A 26 5.23 5.90 -26.95
C GLY A 26 5.19 4.37 -27.09
N THR A 27 6.15 3.65 -26.50
CA THR A 27 6.23 2.17 -26.56
C THR A 27 5.81 1.49 -25.27
N ALA A 28 5.55 2.25 -24.20
CA ALA A 28 5.02 1.70 -22.96
C ALA A 28 3.64 1.09 -23.23
N ARG A 29 3.46 -0.17 -22.82
CA ARG A 29 2.12 -0.75 -22.77
C ARG A 29 1.30 -0.01 -21.73
N SER A 30 0.07 0.36 -22.09
CA SER A 30 -0.91 0.79 -21.10
C SER A 30 -1.09 -0.34 -20.07
N PRO A 31 -1.14 -0.02 -18.76
CA PRO A 31 -1.42 -1.02 -17.75
C PRO A 31 -2.70 -1.76 -18.13
N GLU A 32 -2.68 -3.10 -18.07
CA GLU A 32 -3.91 -3.87 -18.25
C GLU A 32 -4.91 -3.44 -17.16
N PRO A 33 -6.15 -3.09 -17.52
CA PRO A 33 -7.17 -2.77 -16.53
C PRO A 33 -7.33 -3.96 -15.58
N ARG A 34 -7.06 -3.73 -14.29
CA ARG A 34 -7.28 -4.77 -13.28
C ARG A 34 -8.77 -5.06 -13.17
N ARG A 35 -9.11 -6.35 -13.14
CA ARG A 35 -10.50 -6.78 -13.00
C ARG A 35 -10.98 -6.65 -11.56
N GLY A 36 -12.30 -6.72 -11.39
CA GLY A 36 -12.90 -6.87 -10.08
C GLY A 36 -12.57 -8.23 -9.45
N ALA A 37 -12.39 -8.27 -8.13
CA ALA A 37 -12.31 -9.52 -7.38
C ALA A 37 -13.71 -10.14 -7.22
N THR A 38 -13.80 -11.47 -7.34
CA THR A 38 -15.01 -12.24 -7.00
C THR A 38 -15.17 -12.36 -5.48
N ASN A 39 -16.37 -12.68 -4.99
CA ASN A 39 -16.60 -12.88 -3.55
C ASN A 39 -15.71 -13.97 -2.95
N ARG A 40 -15.45 -15.06 -3.68
CA ARG A 40 -14.55 -16.13 -3.25
C ARG A 40 -13.11 -15.63 -3.11
N GLU A 41 -12.65 -14.80 -4.04
CA GLU A 41 -11.32 -14.22 -3.99
C GLU A 41 -11.18 -13.24 -2.84
N ARG A 42 -12.18 -12.37 -2.63
CA ARG A 42 -12.21 -11.45 -1.48
C ARG A 42 -12.11 -12.20 -0.15
N ALA A 43 -12.92 -13.24 0.04
CA ALA A 43 -12.86 -14.06 1.26
C ALA A 43 -11.48 -14.72 1.43
N SER A 44 -10.87 -15.22 0.35
CA SER A 44 -9.53 -15.80 0.39
C SER A 44 -8.45 -14.79 0.71
N MET A 45 -8.56 -13.56 0.20
CA MET A 45 -7.62 -12.46 0.45
C MET A 45 -7.71 -11.99 1.89
N ALA A 46 -8.91 -11.77 2.41
CA ALA A 46 -9.14 -11.42 3.82
C ALA A 46 -8.56 -12.49 4.77
N ALA A 47 -8.82 -13.77 4.49
CA ALA A 47 -8.26 -14.87 5.27
C ALA A 47 -6.72 -14.93 5.21
N SER A 48 -6.12 -14.59 4.07
CA SER A 48 -4.66 -14.53 3.93
C SER A 48 -4.05 -13.41 4.79
N VAL A 49 -4.70 -12.24 4.83
CA VAL A 49 -4.28 -11.11 5.67
C VAL A 49 -4.42 -11.48 7.14
N ALA A 50 -5.60 -11.95 7.56
CA ALA A 50 -5.87 -12.37 8.94
C ALA A 50 -4.87 -13.43 9.44
N GLY A 51 -4.49 -14.38 8.57
CA GLY A 51 -3.49 -15.41 8.91
C GLY A 51 -2.07 -14.87 9.12
N SER A 52 -1.75 -13.69 8.58
CA SER A 52 -0.42 -13.08 8.65
C SER A 52 -0.28 -12.07 9.80
N GLU A 53 -1.39 -11.53 10.31
CA GLU A 53 -1.39 -10.46 11.32
C GLU A 53 -0.59 -10.81 12.58
N SER A 54 -0.77 -12.02 13.13
CA SER A 54 -0.08 -12.42 14.37
C SER A 54 1.44 -12.44 14.21
N ALA A 55 1.93 -12.88 13.04
CA ALA A 55 3.36 -12.86 12.73
C ALA A 55 3.86 -11.42 12.63
N TRP A 56 3.14 -10.55 11.91
CA TRP A 56 3.50 -9.13 11.82
C TRP A 56 3.50 -8.45 13.20
N LEU A 57 2.47 -8.68 14.02
CA LEU A 57 2.40 -8.15 15.39
C LEU A 57 3.59 -8.58 16.24
N THR A 58 4.01 -9.84 16.11
CA THR A 58 5.20 -10.36 16.80
C THR A 58 6.46 -9.65 16.33
N GLU A 59 6.65 -9.53 15.01
CA GLU A 59 7.83 -8.88 14.42
C GLU A 59 7.91 -7.39 14.77
N VAL A 60 6.81 -6.64 14.68
CA VAL A 60 6.83 -5.20 15.00
C VAL A 60 7.12 -4.97 16.49
N THR A 61 6.61 -5.83 17.38
CA THR A 61 6.89 -5.75 18.82
C THR A 61 8.37 -6.00 19.11
N GLN A 62 9.00 -6.93 18.38
CA GLN A 62 10.43 -7.21 18.51
C GLN A 62 11.30 -6.08 17.93
N ASN A 63 10.90 -5.50 16.80
CA ASN A 63 11.66 -4.45 16.11
C ASN A 63 11.57 -3.09 16.84
N PHE A 64 10.44 -2.82 17.49
CA PHE A 64 10.15 -1.54 18.14
C PHE A 64 9.68 -1.75 19.60
N PRO A 65 10.52 -2.30 20.50
CA PRO A 65 10.09 -2.64 21.84
C PRO A 65 9.70 -1.39 22.65
N GLY A 66 8.45 -1.35 23.12
CA GLY A 66 7.90 -0.23 23.91
C GLY A 66 7.53 1.02 23.09
N ASP A 67 7.88 1.09 21.81
CA ASP A 67 7.47 2.17 20.90
C ASP A 67 6.20 1.76 20.14
N HIS A 68 5.06 1.94 20.78
CA HIS A 68 3.75 1.60 20.21
C HIS A 68 3.41 2.38 18.94
N TRP A 69 4.00 3.55 18.73
CA TRP A 69 3.74 4.33 17.51
C TRP A 69 4.45 3.70 16.32
N SER A 70 5.74 3.44 16.45
CA SER A 70 6.52 2.77 15.39
C SER A 70 6.02 1.34 15.13
N GLN A 71 5.55 0.63 16.16
CA GLN A 71 4.91 -0.68 15.99
C GLN A 71 3.70 -0.62 15.04
N ARG A 72 2.81 0.35 15.25
CA ARG A 72 1.60 0.51 14.42
C ARG A 72 1.93 0.95 13.01
N ASP A 73 2.88 1.86 12.85
CA ASP A 73 3.32 2.33 11.53
C ASP A 73 3.94 1.19 10.70
N ASP A 74 4.85 0.40 11.30
CA ASP A 74 5.45 -0.77 10.62
C ASP A 74 4.41 -1.85 10.32
N PHE A 75 3.44 -2.08 11.21
CA PHE A 75 2.35 -3.04 10.99
C PHE A 75 1.54 -2.65 9.75
N HIS A 76 1.07 -1.41 9.67
CA HIS A 76 0.29 -0.94 8.51
C HIS A 76 1.13 -0.90 7.22
N GLY A 77 2.43 -0.62 7.33
CA GLY A 77 3.36 -0.72 6.20
C GLY A 77 3.49 -2.14 5.65
N ARG A 78 3.52 -3.15 6.54
CA ARG A 78 3.54 -4.59 6.17
C ARG A 78 2.22 -5.04 5.57
N GLU A 79 1.13 -4.69 6.22
CA GLU A 79 -0.24 -4.95 5.76
C GLU A 79 -0.41 -4.43 4.34
N TYR A 80 -0.16 -3.13 4.10
CA TYR A 80 -0.31 -2.53 2.78
C TYR A 80 0.55 -3.19 1.71
N ARG A 81 1.81 -3.56 2.04
CA ARG A 81 2.68 -4.30 1.12
C ARG A 81 2.07 -5.65 0.73
N HIS A 82 1.55 -6.40 1.70
CA HIS A 82 0.88 -7.67 1.45
C HIS A 82 -0.38 -7.51 0.60
N LEU A 83 -1.17 -6.44 0.80
CA LEU A 83 -2.34 -6.15 -0.04
C LEU A 83 -1.96 -5.90 -1.50
N ILE A 84 -0.85 -5.18 -1.74
CA ILE A 84 -0.31 -4.99 -3.10
C ILE A 84 0.08 -6.33 -3.71
N GLU A 85 0.81 -7.16 -2.97
CA GLU A 85 1.23 -8.48 -3.44
C GLU A 85 0.03 -9.36 -3.81
N LEU A 86 -1.02 -9.39 -2.99
CA LEU A 86 -2.26 -10.10 -3.30
C LEU A 86 -2.96 -9.54 -4.55
N ALA A 87 -3.05 -8.21 -4.66
CA ALA A 87 -3.66 -7.57 -5.83
C ALA A 87 -2.92 -7.93 -7.13
N ASP A 88 -1.59 -7.98 -7.08
CA ASP A 88 -0.73 -8.33 -8.21
C ASP A 88 -0.82 -9.82 -8.56
N GLN A 89 -0.74 -10.71 -7.57
CA GLN A 89 -0.85 -12.17 -7.75
C GLN A 89 -2.19 -12.57 -8.40
N HIS A 90 -3.29 -11.95 -7.97
CA HIS A 90 -4.62 -12.25 -8.47
C HIS A 90 -5.05 -11.40 -9.67
N ARG A 91 -4.24 -10.41 -10.07
CA ARG A 91 -4.53 -9.41 -11.10
C ARG A 91 -5.86 -8.67 -10.86
N VAL A 92 -6.15 -8.38 -9.60
CA VAL A 92 -7.36 -7.65 -9.19
C VAL A 92 -7.00 -6.24 -8.75
N ARG A 93 -8.02 -5.38 -8.70
CA ARG A 93 -7.88 -4.02 -8.18
C ARG A 93 -7.48 -4.04 -6.71
N LEU A 94 -6.56 -3.16 -6.33
CA LEU A 94 -6.14 -3.03 -4.92
C LEU A 94 -7.33 -2.63 -4.04
N GLU A 95 -8.21 -1.78 -4.57
CA GLU A 95 -9.44 -1.37 -3.87
C GLU A 95 -10.31 -2.56 -3.44
N ASP A 96 -10.36 -3.62 -4.24
CA ASP A 96 -11.15 -4.81 -3.90
C ASP A 96 -10.50 -5.65 -2.79
N VAL A 97 -9.17 -5.65 -2.71
CA VAL A 97 -8.43 -6.33 -1.64
C VAL A 97 -8.59 -5.56 -0.34
N ILE A 98 -8.40 -4.24 -0.37
CA ILE A 98 -8.62 -3.36 0.80
C ILE A 98 -10.05 -3.51 1.31
N ARG A 99 -11.04 -3.45 0.40
CA ARG A 99 -12.44 -3.63 0.79
C ARG A 99 -12.73 -5.00 1.39
N ALA A 100 -12.12 -6.07 0.85
CA ALA A 100 -12.29 -7.40 1.42
C ALA A 100 -11.80 -7.50 2.87
N VAL A 101 -10.69 -6.84 3.19
CA VAL A 101 -10.15 -6.80 4.56
C VAL A 101 -11.05 -5.95 5.46
N ASP A 102 -11.49 -4.78 4.98
CA ASP A 102 -12.41 -3.92 5.73
C ASP A 102 -13.75 -4.61 6.04
N ASP A 103 -14.32 -5.30 5.05
CA ASP A 103 -15.54 -6.10 5.20
C ASP A 103 -15.34 -7.21 6.26
N ASP A 104 -14.23 -7.96 6.21
CA ASP A 104 -13.89 -9.03 7.18
C ASP A 104 -13.65 -8.51 8.60
N LEU A 105 -12.97 -7.37 8.74
CA LEU A 105 -12.76 -6.70 10.02
C LEU A 105 -14.09 -6.28 10.64
N HIS A 106 -15.00 -5.70 9.85
CA HIS A 106 -16.30 -5.28 10.34
C HIS A 106 -17.22 -6.46 10.65
N GLU A 107 -17.24 -7.49 9.81
CA GLU A 107 -18.01 -8.72 10.05
C GLU A 107 -17.57 -9.41 11.33
N SER A 108 -16.25 -9.54 11.56
CA SER A 108 -15.70 -10.14 12.78
C SER A 108 -15.95 -9.30 14.05
N ALA A 109 -15.98 -7.96 13.92
CA ALA A 109 -16.25 -7.04 15.02
C ALA A 109 -17.73 -6.94 15.43
N THR A 110 -18.66 -7.58 14.69
CA THR A 110 -20.11 -7.52 14.97
C THR A 110 -20.58 -8.36 16.17
N THR A 111 -19.67 -9.06 16.87
CA THR A 111 -20.04 -10.09 17.86
C THR A 111 -20.71 -9.53 19.14
N SER A 112 -20.47 -8.26 19.50
CA SER A 112 -21.26 -7.47 20.48
C SER A 112 -20.67 -6.05 20.58
N PRO A 113 -21.44 -4.98 20.85
CA PRO A 113 -20.87 -3.63 21.08
C PRO A 113 -19.83 -3.58 22.20
N ASP A 114 -20.01 -4.44 23.21
CA ASP A 114 -19.15 -4.55 24.41
C ASP A 114 -18.06 -5.62 24.28
N ALA A 115 -18.01 -6.34 23.15
CA ALA A 115 -16.97 -7.34 22.94
C ALA A 115 -15.61 -6.65 22.71
N PRO A 116 -14.51 -7.26 23.16
CA PRO A 116 -13.16 -6.81 22.78
C PRO A 116 -13.05 -6.75 21.25
N ASP A 117 -12.39 -5.70 20.74
CA ASP A 117 -12.05 -5.55 19.32
C ASP A 117 -10.58 -5.94 19.10
N PRO A 118 -10.27 -7.25 18.97
CA PRO A 118 -8.89 -7.75 19.00
C PRO A 118 -8.08 -7.30 17.78
N ARG A 119 -8.75 -6.98 16.67
CA ARG A 119 -8.13 -6.55 15.41
C ARG A 119 -8.29 -5.05 15.15
N ALA A 120 -8.79 -4.32 16.15
CA ALA A 120 -8.97 -2.88 16.12
C ALA A 120 -9.76 -2.39 14.88
N ALA A 121 -10.80 -3.13 14.49
CA ALA A 121 -11.69 -2.78 13.39
C ALA A 121 -12.33 -1.38 13.55
N ARG A 122 -12.50 -0.91 14.79
CA ARG A 122 -13.05 0.42 15.12
C ARG A 122 -11.98 1.42 15.53
N ALA A 123 -10.70 1.14 15.23
CA ALA A 123 -9.61 2.06 15.54
C ALA A 123 -9.89 3.43 14.92
N VAL A 124 -9.69 4.48 15.71
CA VAL A 124 -9.75 5.86 15.21
C VAL A 124 -8.65 6.03 14.15
N PRO A 125 -8.95 6.58 12.96
CA PRO A 125 -7.94 6.88 11.95
C PRO A 125 -6.80 7.67 12.58
N CYS A 126 -5.57 7.37 12.15
CA CYS A 126 -4.31 7.94 12.65
C CYS A 126 -4.50 9.40 13.05
N LYS A 127 -4.69 9.68 14.34
CA LYS A 127 -4.83 11.08 14.79
C LYS A 127 -3.52 11.78 14.41
N PRO A 128 -3.59 12.96 13.77
CA PRO A 128 -2.39 13.73 13.48
C PRO A 128 -1.63 14.01 14.78
N ARG A 129 -0.30 14.07 14.67
CA ARG A 129 0.60 14.38 15.78
C ARG A 129 0.25 15.77 16.36
N PRO A 130 0.16 15.95 17.69
CA PRO A 130 0.05 17.28 18.31
C PRO A 130 1.38 18.07 18.27
N PHE A 131 2.30 17.72 17.37
CA PHE A 131 3.60 18.40 17.24
C PHE A 131 3.50 19.81 16.62
N TYR A 132 2.28 20.30 16.35
CA TYR A 132 2.01 21.66 15.82
C TYR A 132 1.14 22.49 16.78
N ASP A 133 1.30 22.28 18.09
CA ASP A 133 0.77 23.18 19.12
C ASP A 133 1.89 24.10 19.63
#